data_AF-B8EKZ9-F1
#
_entry.id   AF-B8EKZ9-F1
#
_cell.length_a   1.000
_cell.length_b   1.000
_cell.length_c   1.000
_cell.angle_alpha   90.00
_cell.angle_beta   90.00
_cell.angle_gamma   90.00
#
_symmetry.space_group_name_H-M   'P 1'
#
loop_
_entity.id
_entity.type
_entity.pdbx_description
1 polymer ?
#
loop_
_entity_poly.entity_id
_entity_poly.type
_entity_poly.pdbx_seq_one_letter_code
_entity_poly.pdbx_strand_id
1 'polypeptide(L)'
;MRRPTNQATPDKAVTTRTRRGVVGDRDALPWTDRQFVTVSLASQVCGISPTSVYRMAEQGRLVLRRLAGRVLVETPGLIKLIESAEPWAPSNRGKAARAKRSELARANWRASGGAV
;
A
#
# COMPACT_ATOMS: atom_id res chain seq x y z
N MET A 1 20.93 -60.87 2.45
CA MET A 1 19.99 -60.23 3.38
C MET A 1 19.42 -58.97 2.73
N ARG A 2 18.09 -58.90 2.63
CA ARG A 2 17.13 -57.79 2.37
C ARG A 2 17.73 -56.36 2.49
N ARG A 3 17.51 -55.34 1.63
CA ARG A 3 16.42 -54.93 0.70
C ARG A 3 17.02 -54.03 -0.43
N PRO A 4 16.51 -54.00 -1.67
CA PRO A 4 16.55 -52.80 -2.50
C PRO A 4 15.28 -51.97 -2.24
N THR A 5 15.43 -50.81 -1.59
CA THR A 5 14.35 -49.85 -1.43
C THR A 5 14.48 -48.70 -2.44
N ASN A 6 13.40 -48.59 -3.22
CA ASN A 6 12.76 -47.36 -3.67
C ASN A 6 13.07 -46.86 -5.10
N GLN A 7 12.24 -47.31 -6.03
CA GLN A 7 11.82 -46.53 -7.19
C GLN A 7 10.81 -45.46 -6.75
N ALA A 8 10.97 -44.22 -7.23
CA ALA A 8 9.95 -43.19 -7.44
C ALA A 8 10.71 -41.87 -7.70
N THR A 9 10.44 -40.99 -8.66
CA THR A 9 9.50 -40.78 -9.76
C THR A 9 10.11 -39.57 -10.50
N PRO A 10 10.00 -39.43 -11.84
CA PRO A 10 10.52 -38.25 -12.54
C PRO A 10 9.93 -36.97 -11.95
N ASP A 11 10.80 -35.98 -11.71
CA ASP A 11 10.44 -34.62 -11.35
C ASP A 11 9.43 -34.10 -12.37
N LYS A 12 8.15 -34.16 -11.98
CA LYS A 12 7.05 -33.63 -12.77
C LYS A 12 7.23 -32.12 -12.76
N ALA A 13 7.65 -31.59 -13.91
CA ALA A 13 7.59 -30.19 -14.24
C ALA A 13 6.32 -29.57 -13.65
N VAL A 14 6.49 -28.70 -12.66
CA VAL A 14 5.38 -27.92 -12.08
C VAL A 14 5.05 -26.84 -13.10
N THR A 15 4.34 -27.25 -14.14
CA THR A 15 3.55 -26.36 -14.99
C THR A 15 2.40 -25.88 -14.13
N THR A 16 2.60 -24.79 -13.40
CA THR A 16 1.51 -24.04 -12.76
C THR A 16 0.70 -23.36 -13.86
N ARG A 17 -0.15 -24.16 -14.50
CA ARG A 17 -1.25 -23.72 -15.35
C ARG A 17 -2.26 -22.99 -14.47
N THR A 18 -2.09 -21.68 -14.33
CA THR A 18 -3.17 -20.81 -13.86
C THR A 18 -3.59 -19.91 -15.01
N ARG A 19 -4.43 -20.42 -15.92
CA ARG A 19 -5.31 -19.56 -16.71
C ARG A 19 -6.39 -19.04 -15.77
N ARG A 20 -6.08 -17.98 -15.03
CA ARG A 20 -7.09 -17.13 -14.38
C ARG A 20 -7.65 -16.22 -15.47
N GLY A 21 -8.98 -16.13 -15.56
CA GLY A 21 -9.70 -15.58 -16.70
C GLY A 21 -9.19 -14.23 -17.19
N VAL A 22 -9.19 -14.06 -18.52
CA VAL A 22 -8.95 -12.78 -19.19
C VAL A 22 -10.12 -11.86 -18.85
N VAL A 23 -10.00 -11.13 -17.75
CA VAL A 23 -10.74 -9.88 -17.57
C VAL A 23 -10.30 -9.00 -18.75
N GLY A 24 -11.27 -8.61 -19.57
CA GLY A 24 -11.02 -8.07 -20.91
C GLY A 24 -9.91 -7.03 -20.97
N ASP A 25 -9.17 -7.10 -22.08
CA ASP A 25 -8.02 -6.33 -22.55
C ASP A 25 -8.26 -4.80 -22.68
N ARG A 26 -8.93 -4.19 -21.70
CA ARG A 26 -9.12 -2.73 -21.59
C ARG A 26 -7.99 -2.07 -20.80
N ASP A 27 -7.15 -2.89 -20.17
CA ASP A 27 -6.01 -2.50 -19.35
C ASP A 27 -4.68 -3.10 -19.81
N ALA A 28 -4.57 -3.45 -21.10
CA ALA A 28 -3.33 -3.95 -21.71
C ALA A 28 -2.14 -3.01 -21.48
N LEU A 29 -2.42 -1.71 -21.48
CA LEU A 29 -1.45 -0.67 -21.17
C LEU A 29 -1.33 -0.48 -19.66
N PRO A 30 -0.11 -0.71 -19.09
CA PRO A 30 0.24 -0.26 -17.75
C PRO A 30 -0.19 1.19 -17.55
N TRP A 31 -0.69 1.52 -16.37
CA TRP A 31 -1.16 2.88 -16.09
C TRP A 31 -0.04 3.93 -16.23
N THR A 32 1.22 3.53 -16.06
CA THR A 32 2.42 4.36 -16.25
C THR A 32 2.63 4.80 -17.69
N ASP A 33 2.22 3.98 -18.67
CA ASP A 33 2.40 4.28 -20.10
C ASP A 33 1.29 5.18 -20.64
N ARG A 34 0.22 5.39 -19.85
CA ARG A 34 -0.87 6.29 -20.19
C ARG A 34 -0.43 7.71 -19.93
N GLN A 35 -0.62 8.62 -20.87
CA GLN A 35 -0.30 10.04 -20.66
C GLN A 35 -1.24 10.71 -19.63
N PHE A 36 -2.50 10.27 -19.60
CA PHE A 36 -3.52 10.74 -18.69
C PHE A 36 -4.24 9.56 -18.04
N VAL A 37 -4.52 9.69 -16.74
CA VAL A 37 -5.29 8.72 -15.97
C VAL A 37 -6.53 9.37 -15.37
N THR A 38 -7.58 8.58 -15.13
CA THR A 38 -8.77 9.10 -14.45
C THR A 38 -8.49 9.33 -12.96
N VAL A 39 -9.25 10.23 -12.33
CA VAL A 39 -9.15 10.44 -10.86
C VAL A 39 -9.39 9.15 -10.08
N SER A 40 -10.29 8.28 -10.57
CA SER A 40 -10.55 6.97 -9.96
C SER A 40 -9.31 6.07 -10.00
N LEU A 41 -8.63 5.99 -11.15
CA LEU A 41 -7.41 5.19 -11.28
C LEU A 41 -6.26 5.77 -10.44
N ALA A 42 -6.08 7.11 -10.44
CA ALA A 42 -5.07 7.76 -9.60
C ALA A 42 -5.30 7.51 -8.10
N SER A 43 -6.57 7.55 -7.65
CA SER A 43 -6.96 7.22 -6.28
C SER A 43 -6.60 5.78 -5.91
N GLN A 44 -6.80 4.82 -6.82
CA GLN A 44 -6.43 3.42 -6.61
C GLN A 44 -4.91 3.23 -6.56
N VAL A 45 -4.16 3.87 -7.47
CA VAL A 45 -2.69 3.76 -7.53
C VAL A 45 -2.04 4.33 -6.28
N CYS A 46 -2.48 5.50 -5.82
CA CYS A 46 -1.89 6.15 -4.64
C CYS A 46 -2.47 5.67 -3.30
N GLY A 47 -3.57 4.89 -3.30
CA GLY A 47 -4.26 4.48 -2.08
C GLY A 47 -4.88 5.64 -1.28
N ILE A 48 -5.18 6.76 -1.94
CA ILE A 48 -5.79 7.96 -1.31
C ILE A 48 -7.19 8.19 -1.83
N SER A 49 -8.03 8.91 -1.08
CA SER A 49 -9.39 9.22 -1.51
C SER A 49 -9.40 10.13 -2.76
N PRO A 50 -10.44 10.06 -3.62
CA PRO A 50 -10.60 10.98 -4.74
C PRO A 50 -10.58 12.46 -4.30
N THR A 51 -11.18 12.76 -3.14
CA THR A 51 -11.16 14.10 -2.55
C THR A 51 -9.73 14.56 -2.22
N SER A 52 -8.88 13.65 -1.74
CA SER A 52 -7.46 13.94 -1.51
C SER A 52 -6.71 14.23 -2.82
N VAL A 53 -7.06 13.57 -3.93
CA VAL A 53 -6.48 13.87 -5.25
C VAL A 53 -6.80 15.31 -5.67
N TYR A 54 -8.05 15.76 -5.50
CA TYR A 54 -8.42 17.15 -5.76
C TYR A 54 -7.66 18.14 -4.87
N ARG A 55 -7.52 17.84 -3.58
CA ARG A 55 -6.72 18.69 -2.66
C ARG A 55 -5.25 18.78 -3.07
N MET A 56 -4.65 17.69 -3.54
CA MET A 56 -3.27 17.70 -4.03
C MET A 56 -3.13 18.57 -5.29
N ALA A 57 -4.17 18.63 -6.12
CA ALA A 57 -4.21 19.54 -7.26
C ALA A 57 -4.36 21.01 -6.84
N GLU A 58 -5.21 21.31 -5.86
CA GLU A 58 -5.31 22.66 -5.26
C GLU A 58 -3.98 23.12 -4.66
N GLN A 59 -3.21 22.19 -4.08
CA GLN A 59 -1.86 22.44 -3.56
C GLN A 59 -0.78 22.57 -4.66
N GLY A 60 -1.15 22.47 -5.94
CA GLY A 60 -0.23 22.55 -7.08
C GLY A 60 0.68 21.33 -7.24
N ARG A 61 0.42 20.24 -6.50
CA ARG A 61 1.22 19.01 -6.57
C ARG A 61 0.82 18.10 -7.73
N LEU A 62 -0.40 18.23 -8.23
CA LEU A 62 -0.93 17.49 -9.38
C LEU A 62 -1.60 18.43 -10.37
N VAL A 63 -1.49 18.11 -11.65
CA VAL A 63 -2.19 18.84 -12.72
C VAL A 63 -3.43 18.05 -13.13
N LEU A 64 -4.59 18.66 -12.99
CA LEU A 64 -5.87 18.12 -13.45
C LEU A 64 -6.28 18.78 -14.75
N ARG A 65 -6.73 17.98 -15.72
CA ARG A 65 -7.31 18.45 -16.97
C ARG A 65 -8.73 17.95 -17.12
N ARG A 66 -9.61 18.81 -17.65
CA ARG A 66 -10.98 18.43 -17.98
C ARG A 66 -11.05 18.06 -19.46
N LEU A 67 -11.51 16.84 -19.76
CA LEU A 67 -11.69 16.35 -21.13
C LEU A 67 -13.03 15.62 -21.25
N ALA A 68 -13.87 16.04 -22.21
CA ALA A 68 -15.17 15.42 -22.49
C ALA A 68 -16.04 15.18 -21.23
N GLY A 69 -16.08 16.17 -20.33
CA GLY A 69 -16.85 16.09 -19.08
C GLY A 69 -16.19 15.27 -17.95
N ARG A 70 -15.04 14.63 -18.21
CA ARG A 70 -14.27 13.88 -17.21
C ARG A 70 -13.05 14.68 -16.74
N VAL A 71 -12.64 14.44 -15.49
CA VAL A 71 -11.39 14.98 -14.95
C VAL A 71 -10.32 13.91 -15.05
N LEU A 72 -9.19 14.30 -15.62
CA LEU A 72 -8.01 13.48 -15.84
C LEU A 72 -6.83 14.07 -15.07
N VAL A 73 -5.92 13.20 -14.65
CA VAL A 73 -4.65 13.54 -13.99
C VAL A 73 -3.52 13.27 -14.95
N GLU A 74 -2.54 14.16 -15.02
CA GLU A 74 -1.29 13.91 -15.76
C GLU A 74 -0.45 12.84 -15.06
N THR A 75 -0.16 11.74 -15.78
CA THR A 75 0.63 10.64 -15.24
C THR A 75 2.05 11.05 -14.83
N PRO A 76 2.79 11.92 -15.56
CA PRO A 76 4.09 12.39 -15.11
C PRO A 76 4.05 13.13 -13.77
N GLY A 77 2.99 13.90 -13.51
CA GLY A 77 2.78 14.54 -12.22
C GLY A 77 2.48 13.54 -11.11
N LEU A 78 1.69 12.51 -11.43
CA LEU A 78 1.38 11.43 -10.49
C LEU A 78 2.62 10.61 -10.09
N ILE A 79 3.48 10.28 -11.06
CA ILE A 79 4.74 9.57 -10.81
C ILE A 79 5.65 10.41 -9.91
N LYS A 80 5.84 11.70 -10.23
CA LYS A 80 6.63 12.62 -9.39
C LYS A 80 6.08 12.74 -7.96
N LEU A 81 4.76 12.73 -7.80
CA LEU A 81 4.14 12.75 -6.47
C LEU A 81 4.48 11.49 -5.67
N ILE A 82 4.48 10.32 -6.30
CA ILE A 82 4.82 9.05 -5.67
C ILE A 82 6.31 9.00 -5.34
N GLU A 83 7.18 9.44 -6.26
CA GLU A 83 8.63 9.46 -6.07
C GLU A 83 9.07 10.45 -4.99
N SER A 84 8.33 11.57 -4.83
CA SER A 84 8.58 12.55 -3.77
C SER A 84 7.95 12.20 -2.42
N ALA A 85 7.29 11.04 -2.32
CA ALA A 85 6.72 10.59 -1.05
C ALA A 85 7.83 10.27 -0.05
N GLU A 86 7.76 10.91 1.12
CA GLU A 86 8.71 10.66 2.21
C GLU A 86 8.61 9.18 2.65
N PRO A 87 9.75 8.47 2.79
CA PRO A 87 9.77 7.14 3.36
C PRO A 87 9.05 7.12 4.71
N TRP A 88 8.04 6.28 4.83
CA TRP A 88 7.31 6.17 6.07
C TRP A 88 8.20 5.56 7.16
N ALA A 89 8.47 6.33 8.21
CA ALA A 89 9.15 5.86 9.41
C ALA A 89 8.14 5.75 10.57
N PRO A 90 8.13 4.64 11.34
CA PRO A 90 7.31 4.53 12.53
C PRO A 90 7.68 5.62 13.55
N SER A 91 6.81 6.60 13.76
CA SER A 91 7.06 7.64 14.76
C SER A 91 6.71 7.14 16.17
N ASN A 92 7.59 7.40 17.15
CA ASN A 92 7.38 7.08 18.56
C ASN A 92 6.47 8.10 19.28
N ARG A 93 5.46 8.67 18.59
CA ARG A 93 4.51 9.66 19.18
C ARG A 93 3.81 9.13 20.44
N GLY A 94 3.62 7.82 20.53
CA GLY A 94 3.02 7.17 21.71
C GLY A 94 3.95 7.04 22.93
N LYS A 95 5.24 7.39 22.82
CA LYS A 95 6.22 7.23 23.91
C LYS A 95 5.84 8.07 25.15
N ALA A 96 5.44 9.33 24.95
CA ALA A 96 5.01 10.20 26.04
C ALA A 96 3.74 9.69 26.74
N ALA A 97 2.75 9.22 25.97
CA ALA A 97 1.53 8.64 26.51
C ALA A 97 1.76 7.28 27.21
N ARG A 98 2.75 6.49 26.77
CA ARG A 98 3.16 5.25 27.44
C ARG A 98 3.95 5.53 28.72
N ALA A 99 4.85 6.53 28.71
CA ALA A 99 5.59 6.95 29.89
C ALA A 99 4.65 7.44 31.01
N LYS A 100 3.71 8.33 30.67
CA LYS A 100 2.72 8.84 31.64
C LYS A 100 1.84 7.73 32.23
N ARG A 101 1.43 6.75 31.42
CA ARG A 101 0.70 5.56 31.91
C ARG A 101 1.54 4.69 32.84
N SER A 102 2.83 4.52 32.55
CA SER A 102 3.74 3.75 33.40
C SER A 102 4.02 4.43 34.75
N GLU A 103 4.08 5.76 34.79
CA GLU A 103 4.23 6.54 36.02
C GLU A 103 3.00 6.43 36.91
N LEU A 104 1.80 6.57 36.33
CA LEU A 104 0.54 6.39 37.07
C LEU A 104 0.41 4.96 37.62
N ALA A 105 0.80 3.94 36.84
CA ALA A 105 0.82 2.56 37.30
C ALA A 105 1.79 2.34 38.47
N ARG A 106 2.99 2.96 38.43
CA ARG A 106 3.96 2.91 39.55
C ARG A 106 3.46 3.65 40.78
N ALA A 107 2.82 4.81 40.60
CA ALA A 107 2.25 5.58 41.71
C ALA A 107 1.11 4.80 42.38
N ASN A 108 0.21 4.21 41.59
CA ASN A 108 -0.86 3.36 42.10
C ASN A 108 -0.32 2.11 42.80
N TRP A 109 0.70 1.44 42.25
CA TRP A 109 1.32 0.26 42.89
C TRP A 109 1.93 0.58 44.26
N ARG A 110 2.55 1.75 44.39
CA ARG A 110 3.10 2.23 45.67
C ARG A 110 2.01 2.62 46.66
N ALA A 111 0.92 3.22 46.18
CA ALA A 111 -0.21 3.61 47.01
C ALA A 111 -1.08 2.42 47.45
N SER A 112 -1.18 1.37 46.61
CA SER A 112 -1.98 0.18 46.88
C SER A 112 -1.27 -0.88 47.72
N GLY A 113 -0.14 -0.54 48.36
CA GLY A 113 0.56 -1.43 49.29
C GLY A 113 1.07 -2.71 48.64
N GLY A 114 1.97 -2.60 47.66
CA GLY A 114 2.66 -3.75 47.07
C GLY A 114 3.26 -4.65 48.16
N ALA A 115 2.60 -5.80 48.34
CA ALA A 115 2.84 -6.91 49.26
C ALA A 115 4.19 -6.95 49.98
N VAL A 116 4.12 -6.83 51.31
CA VAL A 116 4.93 -7.59 52.28
C VAL A 116 3.96 -8.39 53.13
#